data_AF-A0A218KRC8-F1
#
_entry.id   AF-A0A218KRC8-F1
#
_cell.length_a   1.000
_cell.length_b   1.000
_cell.length_c   1.000
_cell.angle_alpha   90.00
_cell.angle_beta   90.00
_cell.angle_gamma   90.00
#
_symmetry.space_group_name_H-M   'P 1'
#
loop_
_entity.id
_entity.type
_entity.pdbx_description
1 polymer ?
#
loop_
_entity_poly.entity_id
_entity_poly.type
_entity_poly.pdbx_seq_one_letter_code
_entity_poly.pdbx_strand_id
1 'polypeptide(L)'
;MIHGWLNLNKPIGISSAQAVNQIKKIFDIKKAGHLGTLDPLAFGVLPVALGEATKTIPYLSSDLKAYDFTVKWGEQRTTDDLDGEAMRSSTIEPKYDQINCAIKNFVGEITQTPPAFSAVKINGARAYKLSRNGQKVDIKSRLVYIHELELIAVDTAHNSADFSMVCGSGVYVRSIARDLGIALNCFGHVIKLKRTMVGDFRDDESVTIEQLINSMVSSQPTISSQYNPLSSKSLFSLSSQCVTLGSRYTNMYKSYDEKKTLGTHVKNNVCDKTGWIPASRAGMTLGGTAMAGNDTGMTEGDVVKESNAENFVIPIESSLKSMLKVEISAEEARKIRDGQEITLNNLCNLNNYDICYTIVGNVPIAICSFIYGSVKPIRVFNI
;
A
#
# COMPACT_ATOMS: atom_id res chain seq x y z
N MET A 1 4.16 -24.50 -2.58
CA MET A 1 4.40 -23.21 -3.29
C MET A 1 3.38 -22.21 -2.76
N ILE A 2 3.80 -20.97 -2.51
CA ILE A 2 2.94 -19.95 -1.91
C ILE A 2 2.02 -19.35 -2.98
N HIS A 3 0.72 -19.37 -2.71
CA HIS A 3 -0.33 -18.83 -3.56
C HIS A 3 -1.32 -18.05 -2.70
N GLY A 4 -1.46 -16.75 -2.96
CA GLY A 4 -2.31 -15.89 -2.16
C GLY A 4 -2.02 -14.42 -2.35
N TRP A 5 -2.62 -13.59 -1.51
CA TRP A 5 -2.44 -12.16 -1.49
C TRP A 5 -1.68 -11.73 -0.25
N LEU A 6 -0.94 -10.64 -0.37
CA LEU A 6 -0.25 -10.00 0.73
C LEU A 6 -0.70 -8.54 0.76
N ASN A 7 -1.28 -8.10 1.86
CA ASN A 7 -1.62 -6.69 2.06
C ASN A 7 -0.38 -5.93 2.53
N LEU A 8 0.45 -5.45 1.60
CA LEU A 8 1.71 -4.80 1.95
C LEU A 8 1.48 -3.33 2.36
N ASN A 9 2.05 -2.91 3.48
CA ASN A 9 2.30 -1.50 3.75
C ASN A 9 3.59 -1.08 3.04
N LYS A 10 3.48 -0.50 1.84
CA LYS A 10 4.64 -0.10 1.05
C LYS A 10 5.34 1.08 1.76
N PRO A 11 6.65 1.03 2.05
CA PRO A 11 7.36 2.17 2.61
C PRO A 11 7.54 3.30 1.58
N ILE A 12 7.82 4.51 2.07
CA ILE A 12 8.18 5.68 1.27
C ILE A 12 9.52 5.41 0.56
N GLY A 13 9.71 6.00 -0.63
CA GLY A 13 11.00 6.04 -1.34
C GLY A 13 11.22 4.90 -2.35
N ILE A 14 10.36 3.88 -2.35
CA ILE A 14 10.42 2.79 -3.33
C ILE A 14 9.20 2.76 -4.24
N SER A 15 9.40 2.39 -5.51
CA SER A 15 8.30 2.13 -6.43
C SER A 15 7.54 0.84 -6.06
N SER A 16 6.30 0.72 -6.51
CA SER A 16 5.51 -0.52 -6.34
C SER A 16 6.22 -1.75 -6.94
N ALA A 17 6.92 -1.59 -8.07
CA ALA A 17 7.67 -2.68 -8.70
C ALA A 17 8.88 -3.13 -7.84
N GLN A 18 9.60 -2.18 -7.23
CA GLN A 18 10.67 -2.51 -6.29
C GLN A 18 10.13 -3.24 -5.06
N ALA A 19 8.99 -2.79 -4.51
CA ALA A 19 8.32 -3.47 -3.40
C ALA A 19 7.97 -4.92 -3.75
N VAL A 20 7.32 -5.16 -4.90
CA VAL A 20 7.02 -6.53 -5.39
C VAL A 20 8.29 -7.36 -5.54
N ASN A 21 9.38 -6.79 -6.06
CA ASN A 21 10.65 -7.52 -6.18
C ASN A 21 11.26 -7.89 -4.82
N GLN A 22 11.09 -7.06 -3.78
CA GLN A 22 11.51 -7.42 -2.43
C GLN A 22 10.64 -8.55 -1.88
N ILE A 23 9.31 -8.48 -2.02
CA ILE A 23 8.39 -9.56 -1.62
C ILE A 23 8.72 -10.88 -2.32
N LYS A 24 9.04 -10.85 -3.62
CA LYS A 24 9.47 -12.05 -4.34
C LYS A 24 10.70 -12.71 -3.74
N LYS A 25 11.68 -11.91 -3.29
CA LYS A 25 12.90 -12.41 -2.65
C LYS A 25 12.62 -12.96 -1.25
N ILE A 26 11.77 -12.27 -0.49
CA ILE A 26 11.36 -12.67 0.86
C ILE A 26 10.71 -14.07 0.80
N PHE A 27 9.71 -14.25 -0.06
CA PHE A 27 8.98 -15.53 -0.18
C PHE A 27 9.61 -16.56 -1.14
N ASP A 28 10.77 -16.28 -1.71
CA ASP A 28 11.43 -17.10 -2.75
C ASP A 28 10.48 -17.56 -3.88
N ILE A 29 9.73 -16.62 -4.46
CA ILE A 29 8.75 -16.91 -5.52
C ILE A 29 9.12 -16.29 -6.86
N LYS A 30 8.80 -17.03 -7.95
CA LYS A 30 9.07 -16.59 -9.32
C LYS A 30 8.08 -15.55 -9.83
N LYS A 31 6.82 -15.61 -9.39
CA LYS A 31 5.70 -14.83 -9.94
C LYS A 31 5.00 -14.04 -8.84
N ALA A 32 4.93 -12.72 -9.03
CA ALA A 32 4.14 -11.83 -8.20
C ALA A 32 3.67 -10.62 -9.03
N GLY A 33 2.58 -9.99 -8.62
CA GLY A 33 2.04 -8.76 -9.20
C GLY A 33 1.36 -7.93 -8.13
N HIS A 34 0.91 -6.72 -8.44
CA HIS A 34 0.25 -5.86 -7.47
C HIS A 34 -1.05 -5.25 -8.03
N LEU A 35 -1.97 -4.89 -7.14
CA LEU A 35 -3.24 -4.24 -7.47
C LEU A 35 -3.14 -2.74 -7.17
N GLY A 36 -3.15 -1.91 -8.22
CA GLY A 36 -3.08 -0.46 -8.10
C GLY A 36 -1.68 0.08 -7.74
N THR A 37 -1.02 0.70 -8.72
CA THR A 37 0.28 1.36 -8.50
C THR A 37 0.18 2.45 -7.43
N LEU A 38 1.21 2.55 -6.60
CA LEU A 38 1.43 3.63 -5.64
C LEU A 38 2.74 4.36 -5.99
N ASP A 39 2.72 5.69 -5.93
CA ASP A 39 3.89 6.53 -6.23
C ASP A 39 5.02 6.30 -5.21
N PRO A 40 6.30 6.58 -5.57
CA PRO A 40 7.42 6.42 -4.64
C PRO A 40 7.31 7.25 -3.37
N LEU A 41 6.83 8.50 -3.46
CA LEU A 41 6.60 9.37 -2.28
C LEU A 41 5.49 8.87 -1.36
N ALA A 42 4.61 8.01 -1.87
CA ALA A 42 3.45 7.54 -1.15
C ALA A 42 3.79 6.28 -0.36
N PHE A 43 3.04 6.02 0.70
CA PHE A 43 3.12 4.79 1.49
C PHE A 43 1.74 4.22 1.81
N GLY A 44 1.70 3.08 2.50
CA GLY A 44 0.45 2.40 2.87
C GLY A 44 0.10 1.26 1.94
N VAL A 45 -1.20 0.95 1.87
CA VAL A 45 -1.77 -0.27 1.29
C VAL A 45 -1.35 -0.49 -0.17
N LEU A 46 -0.68 -1.62 -0.43
CA LEU A 46 -0.35 -2.15 -1.74
C LEU A 46 -0.64 -3.66 -1.75
N PRO A 47 -1.80 -4.10 -2.27
CA PRO A 47 -2.09 -5.51 -2.37
C PRO A 47 -1.15 -6.17 -3.40
N VAL A 48 -0.44 -7.22 -2.97
CA VAL A 48 0.51 -7.99 -3.78
C VAL A 48 0.00 -9.41 -3.95
N ALA A 49 -0.25 -9.83 -5.18
CA ALA A 49 -0.65 -11.19 -5.51
C ALA A 49 0.60 -12.06 -5.72
N LEU A 50 0.65 -13.22 -5.07
CA LEU A 50 1.72 -14.20 -5.07
C LEU A 50 1.31 -15.44 -5.89
N GLY A 51 2.18 -15.88 -6.79
CA GLY A 51 1.97 -17.10 -7.58
C GLY A 51 0.67 -17.07 -8.40
N GLU A 52 -0.19 -18.07 -8.19
CA GLU A 52 -1.45 -18.25 -8.91
C GLU A 52 -2.46 -17.12 -8.65
N ALA A 53 -2.38 -16.45 -7.50
CA ALA A 53 -3.23 -15.32 -7.16
C ALA A 53 -3.12 -14.17 -8.19
N THR A 54 -1.99 -14.05 -8.89
CA THR A 54 -1.81 -13.04 -9.95
C THR A 54 -2.86 -13.14 -11.05
N LYS A 55 -3.48 -14.31 -11.25
CA LYS A 55 -4.57 -14.52 -12.22
C LYS A 55 -5.87 -13.83 -11.78
N THR A 56 -6.03 -13.49 -10.49
CA THR A 56 -7.22 -12.84 -9.94
C THR A 56 -7.21 -11.32 -10.06
N ILE A 57 -6.04 -10.69 -10.24
CA ILE A 57 -5.87 -9.22 -10.34
C ILE A 57 -6.91 -8.56 -11.26
N PRO A 58 -7.20 -9.07 -12.48
CA PRO A 58 -8.17 -8.42 -13.39
C PRO A 58 -9.62 -8.47 -12.92
N TYR A 59 -9.94 -9.31 -11.93
CA TYR A 59 -11.31 -9.59 -11.49
C TYR A 59 -11.61 -9.04 -10.10
N LEU A 60 -10.61 -8.53 -9.39
CA LEU A 60 -10.84 -7.92 -8.09
C LEU A 60 -11.40 -6.51 -8.24
N SER A 61 -12.46 -6.23 -7.48
CA SER A 61 -13.02 -4.90 -7.30
C SER A 61 -11.97 -4.01 -6.65
N SER A 62 -11.32 -3.18 -7.47
CA SER A 62 -10.28 -2.25 -7.02
C SER A 62 -10.69 -0.80 -7.20
N ASP A 63 -11.96 -0.54 -7.54
CA ASP A 63 -12.42 0.77 -7.93
C ASP A 63 -12.37 1.78 -6.80
N LEU A 64 -12.77 1.38 -5.60
CA LEU A 64 -12.67 2.23 -4.42
C LEU A 64 -11.25 2.22 -3.85
N LYS A 65 -10.75 3.42 -3.58
CA LYS A 65 -9.47 3.66 -2.89
C LYS A 65 -9.68 4.78 -1.89
N ALA A 66 -9.00 4.69 -0.75
CA ALA A 66 -8.99 5.74 0.26
C ALA A 66 -7.56 6.25 0.50
N TYR A 67 -7.45 7.55 0.73
CA TYR A 67 -6.18 8.24 0.89
C TYR A 67 -6.26 9.27 2.01
N ASP A 68 -5.19 9.34 2.81
CA ASP A 68 -4.91 10.47 3.67
C ASP A 68 -3.70 11.22 3.12
N PHE A 69 -3.80 12.54 2.99
CA PHE A 69 -2.73 13.32 2.37
C PHE A 69 -2.65 14.74 2.92
N THR A 70 -1.44 15.31 2.83
CA THR A 70 -1.17 16.68 3.24
C THR A 70 -0.81 17.51 2.02
N VAL A 71 -1.48 18.64 1.85
CA VAL A 71 -1.18 19.64 0.83
C VAL A 71 -0.42 20.80 1.47
N LYS A 72 0.71 21.17 0.88
CA LYS A 72 1.43 22.40 1.19
C LYS A 72 1.03 23.47 0.19
N TRP A 73 0.65 24.65 0.68
CA TRP A 73 0.27 25.78 -0.15
C TRP A 73 1.46 26.69 -0.47
N GLY A 74 1.27 27.55 -1.47
CA GLY A 74 2.23 28.59 -1.84
C GLY A 74 3.15 28.22 -2.99
N GLU A 75 3.15 26.96 -3.45
CA GLU A 75 3.97 26.52 -4.59
C GLU A 75 3.22 25.51 -5.48
N GLN A 76 3.35 25.71 -6.79
CA GLN A 76 3.04 24.69 -7.81
C GLN A 76 4.35 24.06 -8.30
N ARG A 77 4.43 22.73 -8.36
CA ARG A 77 5.65 21.99 -8.70
C ARG A 77 5.45 21.09 -9.92
N THR A 78 6.53 20.77 -10.64
CA THR A 78 6.46 20.04 -11.93
C THR A 78 5.87 18.62 -11.83
N THR A 79 5.97 17.98 -10.67
CA THR A 79 5.46 16.63 -10.39
C THR A 79 4.20 16.62 -9.54
N ASP A 80 3.69 17.80 -9.15
CA ASP A 80 2.60 18.00 -8.20
C ASP A 80 2.88 17.44 -6.78
N ASP A 81 4.15 17.19 -6.46
CA ASP A 81 4.66 16.70 -5.18
C ASP A 81 6.05 17.27 -4.86
N LEU A 82 6.65 16.87 -3.72
CA LEU A 82 7.97 17.33 -3.27
C LEU A 82 9.14 16.98 -4.19
N ASP A 83 9.02 15.96 -5.04
CA ASP A 83 10.13 15.50 -5.90
C ASP A 83 10.37 16.47 -7.08
N GLY A 84 9.40 17.30 -7.41
CA GLY A 84 9.45 18.22 -8.54
C GLY A 84 10.05 19.57 -8.21
N GLU A 85 10.43 20.32 -9.23
CA GLU A 85 10.91 21.71 -9.10
C GLU A 85 9.73 22.68 -8.99
N ALA A 86 9.91 23.77 -8.22
CA ALA A 86 8.90 24.83 -8.12
C ALA A 86 8.79 25.60 -9.45
N MET A 87 7.56 25.77 -9.94
CA MET A 87 7.25 26.46 -11.19
C MET A 87 6.59 27.82 -10.98
N ARG A 88 5.72 27.89 -9.97
CA ARG A 88 4.97 29.10 -9.58
C ARG A 88 4.89 29.16 -8.07
N SER A 89 4.84 30.36 -7.54
CA SER A 89 4.70 30.60 -6.11
C SER A 89 3.62 31.63 -5.82
N SER A 90 3.09 31.58 -4.60
CA SER A 90 2.13 32.54 -4.06
C SER A 90 2.39 32.70 -2.57
N THR A 91 2.08 33.89 -2.04
CA THR A 91 2.11 34.17 -0.60
C THR A 91 0.72 34.06 0.03
N ILE A 92 -0.30 33.70 -0.75
CA ILE A 92 -1.67 33.54 -0.26
C ILE A 92 -1.74 32.28 0.60
N GLU A 93 -2.25 32.42 1.81
CA GLU A 93 -2.51 31.31 2.73
C GLU A 93 -4.03 31.11 2.85
N PRO A 94 -4.58 30.01 2.31
CA PRO A 94 -6.02 29.80 2.34
C PRO A 94 -6.49 29.45 3.77
N LYS A 95 -7.57 30.10 4.21
CA LYS A 95 -8.20 29.82 5.50
C LYS A 95 -9.07 28.57 5.46
N TYR A 96 -9.35 27.99 6.62
CA TYR A 96 -10.21 26.81 6.78
C TYR A 96 -11.52 26.90 5.96
N ASP A 97 -12.29 27.98 6.12
CA ASP A 97 -13.58 28.12 5.42
C ASP A 97 -13.43 28.20 3.90
N GLN A 98 -12.34 28.79 3.40
CA GLN A 98 -12.07 28.88 1.97
C GLN A 98 -11.76 27.50 1.39
N ILE A 99 -10.90 26.74 2.08
CA ILE A 99 -10.57 25.36 1.70
C ILE A 99 -11.84 24.51 1.74
N ASN A 100 -12.59 24.55 2.84
CA ASN A 100 -13.80 23.75 3.04
C ASN A 100 -14.92 24.11 2.05
N CYS A 101 -14.97 25.36 1.58
CA CYS A 101 -15.87 25.75 0.49
C CYS A 101 -15.39 25.20 -0.85
N ALA A 102 -14.07 25.27 -1.12
CA ALA A 102 -13.50 24.86 -2.40
C ALA A 102 -13.59 23.35 -2.64
N ILE A 103 -13.38 22.51 -1.61
CA ILE A 103 -13.43 21.04 -1.74
C ILE A 103 -14.77 20.53 -2.27
N LYS A 104 -15.87 21.26 -2.07
CA LYS A 104 -17.21 20.87 -2.54
C LYS A 104 -17.28 20.76 -4.07
N ASN A 105 -16.43 21.50 -4.79
CA ASN A 105 -16.35 21.43 -6.26
C ASN A 105 -15.57 20.20 -6.76
N PHE A 106 -14.96 19.43 -5.85
CA PHE A 106 -14.17 18.25 -6.18
C PHE A 106 -14.87 16.94 -5.82
N VAL A 107 -16.03 16.99 -5.16
CA VAL A 107 -16.83 15.79 -4.82
C VAL A 107 -17.82 15.50 -5.95
N GLY A 108 -17.98 14.21 -6.29
CA GLY A 108 -18.78 13.73 -7.42
C GLY A 108 -17.93 13.47 -8.66
N GLU A 109 -18.55 13.56 -9.83
CA GLU A 109 -17.87 13.40 -11.10
C GLU A 109 -17.15 14.70 -11.48
N ILE A 110 -15.84 14.61 -11.71
CA ILE A 110 -15.00 15.74 -12.11
C ILE A 110 -14.13 15.38 -13.31
N THR A 111 -13.72 16.41 -14.05
CA THR A 111 -12.69 16.28 -15.09
C THR A 111 -11.33 16.53 -14.47
N GLN A 112 -10.43 15.55 -14.56
CA GLN A 112 -9.07 15.65 -14.03
C GLN A 112 -8.03 15.44 -15.12
N THR A 113 -7.01 16.30 -15.15
CA THR A 113 -5.80 16.09 -15.95
C THR A 113 -4.74 15.39 -15.08
N PRO A 114 -4.34 14.14 -15.41
CA PRO A 114 -3.29 13.44 -14.69
C PRO A 114 -1.97 14.24 -14.61
N PRO A 115 -1.13 13.98 -13.59
CA PRO A 115 0.21 14.58 -13.52
C PRO A 115 1.06 14.16 -14.72
N ALA A 116 1.98 15.03 -15.14
CA ALA A 116 2.98 14.73 -16.18
C ALA A 116 3.76 13.44 -15.86
N PHE A 117 4.14 13.28 -14.59
CA PHE A 117 4.84 12.13 -14.05
C PHE A 117 3.86 11.04 -13.59
N SER A 118 3.09 10.49 -14.54
CA SER A 118 2.13 9.42 -14.31
C SER A 118 2.39 8.19 -15.19
N ALA A 119 1.80 7.06 -14.81
CA ALA A 119 1.83 5.84 -15.60
C ALA A 119 0.90 5.87 -16.83
N VAL A 120 0.23 6.99 -17.15
CA VAL A 120 -0.63 7.06 -18.35
C VAL A 120 0.20 6.77 -19.61
N LYS A 121 -0.36 6.02 -20.57
CA LYS A 121 0.29 5.80 -21.86
C LYS A 121 -0.16 6.85 -22.87
N ILE A 122 0.79 7.45 -23.57
CA ILE A 122 0.59 8.42 -24.64
C ILE A 122 1.38 7.91 -25.84
N ASN A 123 0.67 7.64 -26.94
CA ASN A 123 1.23 7.06 -28.16
C ASN A 123 2.10 5.80 -27.90
N GLY A 124 1.66 4.94 -26.97
CA GLY A 124 2.35 3.70 -26.60
C GLY A 124 3.43 3.84 -25.52
N ALA A 125 3.94 5.04 -25.25
CA ALA A 125 4.95 5.30 -24.22
C ALA A 125 4.32 5.80 -22.90
N ARG A 126 4.92 5.50 -21.75
CA ARG A 126 4.42 6.00 -20.45
C ARG A 126 4.79 7.48 -20.28
N ALA A 127 3.87 8.31 -19.78
CA ALA A 127 4.03 9.76 -19.63
C ALA A 127 5.28 10.12 -18.82
N TYR A 128 5.52 9.46 -17.69
CA TYR A 128 6.73 9.71 -16.89
C TYR A 128 8.05 9.46 -17.66
N LYS A 129 8.08 8.56 -18.65
CA LYS A 129 9.29 8.34 -19.47
C LYS A 129 9.52 9.52 -20.42
N LEU A 130 8.44 10.05 -20.99
CA LEU A 130 8.50 11.20 -21.90
C LEU A 130 8.90 12.48 -21.13
N SER A 131 8.29 12.71 -19.96
CA SER A 131 8.60 13.87 -19.13
C SER A 131 10.05 13.89 -18.62
N ARG A 132 10.61 12.73 -18.25
CA ARG A 132 12.04 12.63 -17.87
C ARG A 132 13.00 12.92 -19.01
N ASN A 133 12.57 12.74 -20.26
CA ASN A 133 13.35 13.09 -21.44
C ASN A 133 13.16 14.57 -21.85
N GLY A 134 12.55 15.40 -20.99
CA GLY A 134 12.31 16.81 -21.23
C GLY A 134 11.22 17.11 -22.27
N GLN A 135 10.47 16.11 -22.73
CA GLN A 135 9.40 16.31 -23.70
C GLN A 135 8.15 16.86 -23.01
N LYS A 136 7.57 17.94 -23.57
CA LYS A 136 6.29 18.45 -23.12
C LYS A 136 5.20 17.43 -23.48
N VAL A 137 4.57 16.87 -22.46
CA VAL A 137 3.55 15.83 -22.62
C VAL A 137 2.18 16.50 -22.55
N ASP A 138 1.43 16.46 -23.64
CA ASP A 138 0.01 16.84 -23.63
C ASP A 138 -0.82 15.68 -23.10
N ILE A 139 -1.30 15.81 -21.86
CA ILE A 139 -2.08 14.77 -21.19
C ILE A 139 -3.56 15.14 -21.28
N LYS A 140 -4.32 14.31 -21.98
CA LYS A 140 -5.78 14.45 -22.06
C LYS A 140 -6.41 14.29 -20.69
N SER A 141 -7.32 15.19 -20.35
CA SER A 141 -8.17 15.08 -19.17
C SER A 141 -9.13 13.89 -19.30
N ARG A 142 -9.58 13.38 -18.16
CA ARG A 142 -10.54 12.28 -18.08
C ARG A 142 -11.55 12.52 -16.96
N LEU A 143 -12.74 11.93 -17.11
CA LEU A 143 -13.71 11.86 -16.02
C LEU A 143 -13.22 10.90 -14.95
N VAL A 144 -13.36 11.33 -13.70
CA VAL A 144 -13.08 10.55 -12.50
C VAL A 144 -14.15 10.86 -11.46
N TYR A 145 -14.34 9.96 -10.49
CA TYR A 145 -15.34 10.13 -9.44
C TYR A 145 -14.67 10.17 -8.07
N ILE A 146 -15.00 11.20 -7.28
CA ILE A 146 -14.61 11.33 -5.88
C ILE A 146 -15.87 11.16 -5.04
N HIS A 147 -15.89 10.12 -4.22
CA HIS A 147 -17.04 9.83 -3.36
C HIS A 147 -17.08 10.78 -2.18
N GLU A 148 -15.92 11.07 -1.61
CA GLU A 148 -15.77 11.87 -0.41
C GLU A 148 -14.41 12.56 -0.40
N LEU A 149 -14.39 13.82 0.03
CA LEU A 149 -13.17 14.60 0.26
C LEU A 149 -13.42 15.51 1.45
N GLU A 150 -12.66 15.29 2.52
CA GLU A 150 -12.81 16.00 3.79
C GLU A 150 -11.53 16.73 4.16
N LEU A 151 -11.69 17.93 4.73
CA LEU A 151 -10.60 18.68 5.37
C LEU A 151 -10.50 18.27 6.84
N ILE A 152 -9.41 17.62 7.20
CA ILE A 152 -9.17 17.08 8.55
C ILE A 152 -8.57 18.13 9.47
N ALA A 153 -7.53 18.84 9.01
CA ALA A 153 -6.84 19.84 9.79
C ALA A 153 -6.21 20.90 8.89
N VAL A 154 -6.05 22.12 9.44
CA VAL A 154 -5.25 23.19 8.81
C VAL A 154 -4.12 23.53 9.76
N ASP A 155 -2.89 23.44 9.26
CA ASP A 155 -1.69 23.89 9.94
C ASP A 155 -1.27 25.24 9.35
N THR A 156 -1.67 26.31 10.02
CA THR A 156 -1.33 27.68 9.61
C THR A 156 0.15 27.99 9.79
N ALA A 157 0.84 27.37 10.75
CA ALA A 157 2.25 27.63 11.00
C ALA A 157 3.12 27.10 9.86
N HIS A 158 2.72 25.98 9.27
CA HIS A 158 3.37 25.38 8.12
C HIS A 158 2.62 25.60 6.81
N ASN A 159 1.63 26.49 6.75
CA ASN A 159 0.83 26.77 5.55
C ASN A 159 0.43 25.48 4.78
N SER A 160 -0.15 24.52 5.50
CA SER A 160 -0.55 23.21 4.96
C SER A 160 -1.89 22.75 5.51
N ALA A 161 -2.50 21.76 4.86
CA ALA A 161 -3.75 21.17 5.29
C ALA A 161 -3.76 19.66 5.05
N ASP A 162 -4.38 18.93 5.98
CA ASP A 162 -4.57 17.49 5.94
C ASP A 162 -5.96 17.13 5.44
N PHE A 163 -6.04 16.14 4.57
CA PHE A 163 -7.27 15.69 3.93
C PHE A 163 -7.43 14.18 4.02
N SER A 164 -8.68 13.72 4.04
CA SER A 164 -9.04 12.33 3.76
C SER A 164 -9.94 12.28 2.53
N MET A 165 -9.76 11.26 1.69
CA MET A 165 -10.50 11.14 0.43
C MET A 165 -10.82 9.69 0.10
N VAL A 166 -12.06 9.44 -0.30
CA VAL A 166 -12.50 8.17 -0.91
C VAL A 166 -12.83 8.44 -2.38
N CYS A 167 -12.21 7.67 -3.27
CA CYS A 167 -12.32 7.92 -4.70
C CYS A 167 -12.36 6.64 -5.54
N GLY A 168 -12.86 6.79 -6.77
CA GLY A 168 -12.85 5.73 -7.77
C GLY A 168 -11.47 5.49 -8.39
N SER A 169 -11.43 4.57 -9.35
CA SER A 169 -10.24 4.29 -10.15
C SER A 169 -9.81 5.49 -10.98
N GLY A 170 -8.50 5.73 -11.02
CA GLY A 170 -7.91 6.75 -11.89
C GLY A 170 -7.86 8.16 -11.32
N VAL A 171 -8.31 8.40 -10.10
CA VAL A 171 -8.05 9.67 -9.42
C VAL A 171 -6.57 9.79 -9.05
N TYR A 172 -5.98 10.94 -9.33
CA TYR A 172 -4.65 11.34 -8.88
C TYR A 172 -4.76 12.35 -7.74
N VAL A 173 -4.37 11.94 -6.54
CA VAL A 173 -4.34 12.83 -5.35
C VAL A 173 -3.46 14.06 -5.58
N ARG A 174 -2.33 13.87 -6.28
CA ARG A 174 -1.42 14.95 -6.66
C ARG A 174 -2.10 16.03 -7.53
N SER A 175 -2.95 15.62 -8.46
CA SER A 175 -3.74 16.55 -9.26
C SER A 175 -4.80 17.27 -8.43
N ILE A 176 -5.41 16.60 -7.43
CA ILE A 176 -6.32 17.28 -6.49
C ILE A 176 -5.61 18.40 -5.73
N ALA A 177 -4.40 18.15 -5.21
CA ALA A 177 -3.63 19.19 -4.53
C ALA A 177 -3.32 20.40 -5.43
N ARG A 178 -2.88 20.12 -6.67
CA ARG A 178 -2.61 21.15 -7.68
C ARG A 178 -3.87 21.96 -8.01
N ASP A 179 -4.95 21.27 -8.35
CA ASP A 179 -6.17 21.89 -8.87
C ASP A 179 -6.91 22.65 -7.76
N LEU A 180 -6.91 22.15 -6.52
CA LEU A 180 -7.42 22.87 -5.35
C LEU A 180 -6.60 24.14 -5.07
N GLY A 181 -5.27 24.05 -5.17
CA GLY A 181 -4.39 25.21 -5.03
C GLY A 181 -4.63 26.28 -6.11
N ILE A 182 -4.91 25.86 -7.35
CA ILE A 182 -5.29 26.77 -8.45
C ILE A 182 -6.64 27.44 -8.14
N ALA A 183 -7.65 26.67 -7.72
CA ALA A 183 -8.97 27.21 -7.39
C ALA A 183 -8.93 28.23 -6.24
N LEU A 184 -8.01 28.05 -5.30
CA LEU A 184 -7.77 28.96 -4.17
C LEU A 184 -6.79 30.11 -4.51
N ASN A 185 -6.22 30.15 -5.72
CA ASN A 185 -5.19 31.10 -6.15
C ASN A 185 -3.91 31.11 -5.29
N CYS A 186 -3.67 30.07 -4.50
CA CYS A 186 -2.49 29.94 -3.64
C CYS A 186 -1.47 28.93 -4.16
N PHE A 187 -1.85 28.12 -5.15
CA PHE A 187 -1.11 26.92 -5.58
C PHE A 187 -0.92 25.89 -4.45
N GLY A 188 -0.66 24.64 -4.81
CA GLY A 188 -0.42 23.58 -3.84
C GLY A 188 0.17 22.33 -4.46
N HIS A 189 0.81 21.53 -3.61
CA HIS A 189 1.38 20.23 -3.96
C HIS A 189 1.34 19.28 -2.77
N VAL A 190 1.43 17.98 -3.04
CA VAL A 190 1.39 16.94 -2.00
C VAL A 190 2.75 16.83 -1.30
N ILE A 191 2.74 16.85 0.03
CA ILE A 191 3.95 16.63 0.85
C ILE A 191 3.91 15.31 1.64
N LYS A 192 2.72 14.73 1.81
CA LYS A 192 2.51 13.43 2.45
C LYS A 192 1.35 12.72 1.76
N LEU A 193 1.52 11.44 1.46
CA LEU A 193 0.49 10.65 0.80
C LEU A 193 0.47 9.22 1.33
N LYS A 194 -0.60 8.86 2.02
CA LYS A 194 -0.87 7.50 2.50
C LYS A 194 -2.08 6.96 1.78
N ARG A 195 -1.98 5.77 1.19
CA ARG A 195 -3.16 5.02 0.76
C ARG A 195 -3.62 4.12 1.90
N THR A 196 -4.81 4.37 2.40
CA THR A 196 -5.37 3.65 3.54
C THR A 196 -6.23 2.47 3.13
N MET A 197 -6.67 2.41 1.87
CA MET A 197 -7.51 1.32 1.36
C MET A 197 -7.39 1.13 -0.16
N VAL A 198 -7.51 -0.12 -0.61
CA VAL A 198 -7.77 -0.51 -2.01
C VAL A 198 -8.78 -1.64 -2.04
N GLY A 199 -9.99 -1.37 -2.54
CA GLY A 199 -11.08 -2.36 -2.51
C GLY A 199 -11.28 -2.88 -1.09
N ASP A 200 -11.11 -4.19 -0.92
CA ASP A 200 -11.22 -4.88 0.37
C ASP A 200 -9.98 -4.79 1.27
N PHE A 201 -8.84 -4.32 0.76
CA PHE A 201 -7.59 -4.27 1.51
C PHE A 201 -7.50 -2.96 2.30
N ARG A 202 -7.30 -3.05 3.62
CA ARG A 202 -7.24 -1.91 4.55
C ARG A 202 -5.88 -1.79 5.25
N ASP A 203 -5.53 -0.60 5.70
CA ASP A 203 -4.21 -0.30 6.28
C ASP A 203 -3.97 -0.98 7.64
N ASP A 204 -5.01 -1.16 8.44
CA ASP A 204 -4.97 -1.87 9.73
C ASP A 204 -4.67 -3.37 9.60
N GLU A 205 -4.98 -3.96 8.45
CA GLU A 205 -4.67 -5.34 8.09
C GLU A 205 -3.38 -5.47 7.25
N SER A 206 -2.62 -4.37 7.10
CA SER A 206 -1.41 -4.37 6.28
C SER A 206 -0.16 -4.76 7.08
N VAL A 207 0.81 -5.38 6.40
CA VAL A 207 2.09 -5.80 6.98
C VAL A 207 3.25 -5.04 6.34
N THR A 208 4.23 -4.62 7.12
CA THR A 208 5.44 -3.98 6.61
C THR A 208 6.50 -4.99 6.18
N ILE A 209 7.48 -4.52 5.39
CA ILE A 209 8.60 -5.37 4.94
C ILE A 209 9.45 -5.81 6.15
N GLU A 210 9.63 -4.93 7.12
CA GLU A 210 10.37 -5.21 8.36
C GLU A 210 9.67 -6.28 9.19
N GLN A 211 8.34 -6.23 9.32
CA GLN A 211 7.57 -7.25 10.01
C GLN A 211 7.73 -8.63 9.34
N LEU A 212 7.68 -8.68 8.00
CA LEU A 212 7.90 -9.90 7.25
C LEU A 212 9.30 -10.47 7.49
N ILE A 213 10.33 -9.65 7.39
CA ILE A 213 11.72 -10.07 7.64
C ILE A 213 11.88 -10.57 9.08
N ASN A 214 11.35 -9.85 10.07
CA ASN A 214 11.47 -10.24 11.47
C ASN A 214 10.79 -11.59 11.77
N SER A 215 9.65 -11.86 11.12
CA SER A 215 8.94 -13.15 11.24
C SER A 215 9.74 -14.35 10.71
N MET A 216 10.76 -14.10 9.86
CA MET A 216 11.67 -15.13 9.37
C MET A 216 12.86 -15.38 10.31
N VAL A 217 13.24 -14.36 11.09
CA VAL A 217 14.40 -14.42 12.01
C VAL A 217 14.02 -15.02 13.36
N SER A 218 12.77 -14.88 13.79
CA SER A 218 12.26 -15.43 15.06
C SER A 218 12.22 -16.98 15.16
N SER A 219 12.58 -17.70 14.09
CA SER A 219 12.65 -19.17 14.05
C SER A 219 14.05 -19.74 14.37
N GLN A 220 14.95 -18.97 14.99
CA GLN A 220 16.26 -19.48 15.44
C GLN A 220 16.10 -20.40 16.67
N PRO A 221 16.75 -21.57 16.73
CA PRO A 221 16.71 -22.43 17.90
C PRO A 221 17.35 -21.71 19.09
N THR A 222 16.65 -21.66 20.22
CA THR A 222 17.28 -21.36 21.52
C THR A 222 18.38 -22.38 21.76
N ILE A 223 19.64 -21.95 21.57
CA ILE A 223 20.78 -22.70 22.09
C ILE A 223 20.65 -22.65 23.60
N SER A 224 20.24 -23.75 24.22
CA SER A 224 20.39 -23.95 25.65
C SER A 224 21.87 -23.90 25.98
N SER A 225 22.35 -22.79 26.55
CA SER A 225 23.70 -22.71 27.06
C SER A 225 23.80 -23.63 28.28
N GLN A 226 24.32 -24.84 28.06
CA GLN A 226 24.98 -25.56 29.14
C GLN A 226 26.24 -24.77 29.48
N TYR A 227 26.11 -23.89 30.47
CA TYR A 227 27.24 -23.25 31.14
C TYR A 227 28.09 -24.34 31.80
N ASN A 228 29.29 -24.58 31.26
CA ASN A 228 30.38 -25.21 32.00
C ASN A 228 31.30 -24.10 32.50
N PRO A 229 31.41 -23.86 33.82
CA PRO A 229 32.29 -22.82 34.34
C PRO A 229 33.73 -23.31 34.30
N LEU A 230 34.56 -22.72 33.43
CA LEU A 230 36.01 -22.78 33.57
C LEU A 230 36.57 -21.46 34.09
N SER A 231 37.23 -21.62 35.23
CA SER A 231 37.99 -20.74 36.09
C SER A 231 38.63 -19.46 35.52
N SER A 232 38.33 -18.37 36.24
CA SER A 232 39.22 -17.32 36.72
C SER A 232 40.22 -16.66 35.75
N LYS A 233 40.05 -15.35 35.53
CA LYS A 233 40.83 -14.31 36.24
C LYS A 233 40.44 -12.90 35.80
N SER A 234 40.51 -12.01 36.80
CA SER A 234 40.74 -10.56 36.71
C SER A 234 39.56 -9.62 36.43
N LEU A 235 39.04 -9.13 37.55
CA LEU A 235 38.32 -7.88 37.79
C LEU A 235 38.90 -6.65 37.05
N PHE A 236 38.02 -5.82 36.49
CA PHE A 236 38.01 -4.37 36.73
C PHE A 236 36.57 -3.83 36.58
N SER A 237 36.24 -2.90 37.48
CA SER A 237 34.88 -2.47 37.84
C SER A 237 34.48 -1.12 37.25
N LEU A 238 33.18 -0.99 36.96
CA LEU A 238 32.30 0.20 37.07
C LEU A 238 32.66 1.43 36.18
N SER A 239 31.72 2.10 35.51
CA SER A 239 30.35 2.42 35.93
C SER A 239 29.42 2.64 34.72
N SER A 240 28.20 2.14 34.85
CA SER A 240 27.07 2.41 33.97
C SER A 240 26.25 3.56 34.56
N GLN A 241 25.96 4.59 33.76
CA GLN A 241 24.81 5.45 34.01
C GLN A 241 23.73 5.09 32.98
N CYS A 242 22.68 4.48 33.51
CA CYS A 242 21.44 4.17 32.83
C CYS A 242 20.58 5.43 32.84
N VAL A 243 20.06 5.85 31.69
CA VAL A 243 18.92 6.77 31.61
C VAL A 243 17.80 6.04 30.90
N THR A 244 16.79 5.70 31.68
CA THR A 244 15.49 5.20 31.24
C THR A 244 14.63 6.41 30.86
N LEU A 245 14.08 6.46 29.65
CA LEU A 245 12.94 7.31 29.34
C LEU A 245 11.81 6.45 28.81
N GLY A 246 10.77 6.40 29.63
CA GLY A 246 9.58 5.60 29.46
C GLY A 246 8.68 6.09 28.34
N SER A 247 8.02 5.10 27.77
CA SER A 247 6.93 5.13 26.82
C SER A 247 5.67 5.79 27.39
N ARG A 248 5.06 6.70 26.63
CA ARG A 248 3.60 6.96 26.61
C ARG A 248 3.16 7.47 25.23
N TYR A 249 2.50 6.61 24.46
CA TYR A 249 1.49 7.03 23.49
C TYR A 249 0.26 6.17 23.73
N THR A 250 -0.77 6.77 24.30
CA THR A 250 -2.10 6.20 24.43
C THR A 250 -2.84 6.36 23.11
N ASN A 251 -3.21 5.24 22.48
CA ASN A 251 -4.14 5.20 21.37
C ASN A 251 -5.55 5.57 21.88
N MET A 252 -6.15 6.58 21.27
CA MET A 252 -7.59 6.84 21.33
C MET A 252 -8.12 6.76 19.89
N TYR A 253 -8.68 5.62 19.51
CA TYR A 253 -9.57 5.52 18.36
C TYR A 253 -10.97 5.23 18.89
N LYS A 254 -11.89 6.15 18.63
CA LYS A 254 -13.32 5.97 18.89
C LYS A 254 -13.88 5.04 17.82
N SER A 255 -14.56 3.99 18.27
CA SER A 255 -15.47 3.19 17.47
C SER A 255 -16.61 4.08 16.95
N TYR A 256 -16.84 4.06 15.65
CA TYR A 256 -18.04 4.63 15.05
C TYR A 256 -19.22 3.70 15.38
N ASP A 257 -20.20 4.25 16.10
CA ASP A 257 -21.52 3.64 16.28
C ASP A 257 -22.57 4.73 16.06
N GLU A 258 -23.65 4.38 15.38
CA GLU A 258 -24.67 5.30 14.91
C GLU A 258 -25.53 5.88 16.05
N LYS A 259 -25.89 7.17 15.88
CA LYS A 259 -27.00 7.92 16.51
C LYS A 259 -26.70 8.85 17.69
N LYS A 260 -27.25 10.08 17.50
CA LYS A 260 -27.76 11.11 18.43
C LYS A 260 -26.94 12.40 18.64
N THR A 261 -27.64 13.47 18.26
CA THR A 261 -27.53 14.89 18.58
C THR A 261 -27.45 15.18 20.09
N LEU A 262 -26.58 16.12 20.50
CA LEU A 262 -26.88 17.41 21.18
C LEU A 262 -25.56 18.05 21.67
N GLY A 263 -25.44 19.37 21.53
CA GLY A 263 -24.22 20.14 21.82
C GLY A 263 -24.00 20.54 23.28
N THR A 264 -22.83 21.11 23.57
CA THR A 264 -22.60 22.32 24.40
C THR A 264 -21.10 22.64 24.52
N HIS A 265 -20.83 23.93 24.71
CA HIS A 265 -19.55 24.62 24.86
C HIS A 265 -18.66 24.13 26.03
N VAL A 266 -17.34 24.41 25.98
CA VAL A 266 -16.61 25.36 26.90
C VAL A 266 -15.07 25.25 26.79
N LYS A 267 -14.45 26.43 26.51
CA LYS A 267 -13.20 27.12 26.97
C LYS A 267 -11.80 26.45 27.02
N ASN A 268 -10.88 27.16 26.34
CA ASN A 268 -9.57 27.73 26.71
C ASN A 268 -8.60 26.99 27.67
N ASN A 269 -7.34 26.81 27.23
CA ASN A 269 -6.13 27.50 27.78
C ASN A 269 -4.86 27.00 27.06
N VAL A 270 -4.07 27.89 26.45
CA VAL A 270 -2.82 28.53 26.93
C VAL A 270 -1.55 27.79 26.49
N CYS A 271 -0.65 28.61 25.96
CA CYS A 271 0.64 28.39 25.31
C CYS A 271 1.69 27.79 26.26
N ASP A 272 2.65 27.02 25.71
CA ASP A 272 4.04 27.22 26.10
C ASP A 272 5.04 26.80 25.01
N LYS A 273 6.10 27.63 24.93
CA LYS A 273 7.16 27.67 23.93
C LYS A 273 8.42 26.95 24.43
N THR A 274 9.04 26.12 23.59
CA THR A 274 10.51 25.91 23.46
C THR A 274 10.68 25.04 22.19
N GLY A 275 11.38 25.41 21.11
CA GLY A 275 12.71 25.99 20.99
C GLY A 275 13.66 24.91 20.43
N TRP A 276 13.74 24.78 19.10
CA TRP A 276 14.64 23.87 18.37
C TRP A 276 15.79 24.67 17.72
N ILE A 277 17.03 24.17 17.80
CA ILE A 277 18.23 24.68 17.07
C ILE A 277 18.95 23.48 16.42
N PRO A 278 19.51 23.60 15.19
CA PRO A 278 19.74 22.47 14.29
C PRO A 278 21.16 21.85 14.34
N ALA A 279 21.26 20.69 13.68
CA ALA A 279 22.43 19.82 13.54
C ALA A 279 23.60 20.40 12.72
N SER A 280 24.82 19.94 13.04
CA SER A 280 26.02 20.12 12.20
C SER A 280 26.69 18.79 11.83
N ARG A 281 27.14 18.73 10.57
CA ARG A 281 27.86 17.67 9.85
C ARG A 281 29.18 17.19 10.49
N ALA A 282 29.46 15.89 10.32
CA ALA A 282 30.74 15.29 9.89
C ALA A 282 30.45 13.79 9.58
N GLY A 283 30.85 13.13 8.49
CA GLY A 283 31.95 13.33 7.58
C GLY A 283 33.16 12.50 8.00
N MET A 284 33.19 11.18 7.72
CA MET A 284 34.43 10.39 7.76
C MET A 284 34.33 9.05 7.02
N THR A 285 35.07 8.97 5.92
CA THR A 285 35.52 7.78 5.19
C THR A 285 36.63 7.07 5.94
N LEU A 286 36.63 5.73 5.98
CA LEU A 286 37.86 4.92 6.10
C LEU A 286 37.67 3.58 5.37
N GLY A 287 38.61 3.27 4.47
CA GLY A 287 38.76 1.98 3.82
C GLY A 287 39.61 1.00 4.64
N GLY A 288 39.64 -0.26 4.22
CA GLY A 288 40.53 -1.26 4.80
C GLY A 288 40.25 -2.70 4.37
N THR A 289 40.98 -3.13 3.34
CA THR A 289 41.60 -4.46 3.13
C THR A 289 40.88 -5.77 3.44
N ALA A 290 40.75 -6.59 2.40
CA ALA A 290 40.44 -8.01 2.42
C ALA A 290 41.65 -8.86 2.89
N MET A 291 41.37 -9.94 3.62
CA MET A 291 42.26 -11.09 3.79
C MET A 291 41.43 -12.38 3.68
N ALA A 292 41.95 -13.33 2.90
CA ALA A 292 41.37 -14.63 2.63
C ALA A 292 41.59 -15.62 3.79
N GLY A 293 40.67 -16.57 3.96
CA GLY A 293 40.79 -17.72 4.86
C GLY A 293 39.92 -18.88 4.36
N ASN A 294 40.52 -20.06 4.30
CA ASN A 294 40.08 -21.27 3.60
C ASN A 294 38.87 -22.02 4.21
N ASP A 295 38.13 -22.65 3.30
CA ASP A 295 37.46 -23.96 3.32
C ASP A 295 37.39 -24.76 4.63
N THR A 296 36.18 -25.18 5.01
CA THR A 296 35.87 -26.60 5.31
C THR A 296 34.38 -26.85 5.09
N GLY A 297 34.06 -27.80 4.22
CA GLY A 297 32.71 -28.23 3.94
C GLY A 297 32.07 -28.97 5.12
N MET A 298 30.82 -28.65 5.39
CA MET A 298 29.86 -29.53 6.04
C MET A 298 28.55 -29.42 5.26
N THR A 299 28.03 -30.56 4.83
CA THR A 299 26.73 -30.68 4.15
C THR A 299 25.62 -30.32 5.14
N GLU A 300 25.02 -29.16 4.99
CA GLU A 300 23.77 -28.82 5.67
C GLU A 300 22.64 -29.65 5.06
N GLY A 301 22.04 -30.51 5.87
CA GLY A 301 20.73 -31.07 5.58
C GLY A 301 19.69 -29.95 5.55
N ASP A 302 18.75 -30.05 4.62
CA ASP A 302 17.64 -29.11 4.45
C ASP A 302 16.76 -29.08 5.71
N VAL A 303 17.12 -28.22 6.67
CA VAL A 303 16.22 -27.80 7.73
C VAL A 303 15.25 -26.81 7.08
N VAL A 304 14.05 -27.28 6.76
CA VAL A 304 12.94 -26.42 6.34
C VAL A 304 12.68 -25.44 7.49
N LYS A 305 13.21 -24.23 7.37
CA LYS A 305 12.88 -23.11 8.26
C LYS A 305 11.41 -22.80 8.00
N GLU A 306 10.52 -23.24 8.88
CA GLU A 306 9.14 -22.78 8.86
C GLU A 306 9.16 -21.27 9.12
N SER A 307 9.01 -20.52 8.02
CA SER A 307 8.93 -19.07 8.04
C SER A 307 7.51 -18.68 8.43
N ASN A 308 7.34 -17.95 9.54
CA ASN A 308 6.03 -17.44 9.95
C ASN A 308 5.49 -16.34 9.01
N ALA A 309 6.26 -15.96 7.99
CA ALA A 309 5.86 -14.98 6.99
C ALA A 309 4.65 -15.46 6.16
N GLU A 310 4.48 -16.77 5.99
CA GLU A 310 3.32 -17.35 5.29
C GLU A 310 1.99 -17.05 6.00
N ASN A 311 2.01 -16.79 7.31
CA ASN A 311 0.82 -16.42 8.09
C ASN A 311 0.21 -15.07 7.66
N PHE A 312 0.98 -14.23 6.97
CA PHE A 312 0.48 -12.97 6.40
C PHE A 312 -0.12 -13.14 5.00
N VAL A 313 -0.04 -14.35 4.43
CA VAL A 313 -0.58 -14.63 3.10
C VAL A 313 -2.06 -14.92 3.22
N ILE A 314 -2.86 -14.01 2.66
CA ILE A 314 -4.30 -14.11 2.54
C ILE A 314 -4.62 -15.15 1.45
N PRO A 315 -5.45 -16.17 1.72
CA PRO A 315 -5.85 -17.16 0.71
C PRO A 315 -6.52 -16.53 -0.51
N ILE A 316 -6.46 -17.21 -1.66
CA ILE A 316 -6.98 -16.69 -2.94
C ILE A 316 -8.50 -16.45 -2.84
N GLU A 317 -9.24 -17.38 -2.27
CA GLU A 317 -10.68 -17.34 -2.09
C GLU A 317 -11.15 -16.17 -1.22
N SER A 318 -10.35 -15.76 -0.22
CA SER A 318 -10.65 -14.60 0.63
C SER A 318 -10.72 -13.29 -0.17
N SER A 319 -9.94 -13.20 -1.26
CA SER A 319 -9.99 -12.04 -2.17
C SER A 319 -11.19 -12.09 -3.13
N LEU A 320 -11.79 -13.26 -3.35
CA LEU A 320 -12.89 -13.49 -4.29
C LEU A 320 -14.28 -13.45 -3.63
N LYS A 321 -14.37 -13.00 -2.37
CA LYS A 321 -15.60 -12.97 -1.56
C LYS A 321 -16.79 -12.21 -2.19
N SER A 322 -16.51 -11.25 -3.07
CA SER A 322 -17.54 -10.50 -3.83
C SER A 322 -18.00 -11.20 -5.12
N MET A 323 -17.27 -12.23 -5.56
CA MET A 323 -17.60 -13.03 -6.73
C MET A 323 -18.46 -14.23 -6.32
N LEU A 324 -19.36 -14.69 -7.21
CA LEU A 324 -20.17 -15.86 -6.90
C LEU A 324 -19.30 -17.12 -6.78
N LYS A 325 -19.43 -17.82 -5.65
CA LYS A 325 -18.80 -19.12 -5.38
C LYS A 325 -19.64 -20.25 -5.96
N VAL A 326 -19.01 -21.18 -6.67
CA VAL A 326 -19.62 -22.41 -7.18
C VAL A 326 -18.84 -23.62 -6.67
N GLU A 327 -19.49 -24.45 -5.84
CA GLU A 327 -18.90 -25.70 -5.37
C GLU A 327 -19.07 -26.80 -6.42
N ILE A 328 -18.00 -27.56 -6.65
CA ILE A 328 -17.96 -28.64 -7.65
C ILE A 328 -17.36 -29.90 -7.05
N SER A 329 -17.68 -31.04 -7.66
CA SER A 329 -17.07 -32.33 -7.33
C SER A 329 -15.62 -32.41 -7.82
N ALA A 330 -14.88 -33.38 -7.29
CA ALA A 330 -13.51 -33.65 -7.73
C ALA A 330 -13.43 -34.06 -9.21
N GLU A 331 -14.47 -34.72 -9.74
CA GLU A 331 -14.51 -35.10 -11.16
C GLU A 331 -14.68 -33.87 -12.06
N GLU A 332 -15.60 -32.98 -11.73
CA GLU A 332 -15.82 -31.72 -12.42
C GLU A 332 -14.59 -30.81 -12.34
N ALA A 333 -13.90 -30.80 -11.20
CA ALA A 333 -12.66 -30.04 -11.05
C ALA A 333 -11.56 -30.52 -12.00
N ARG A 334 -11.46 -31.83 -12.27
CA ARG A 334 -10.54 -32.36 -13.29
C ARG A 334 -10.89 -31.83 -14.68
N LYS A 335 -12.17 -31.92 -15.07
CA LYS A 335 -12.67 -31.39 -16.34
C LYS A 335 -12.35 -29.89 -16.51
N ILE A 336 -12.63 -29.09 -15.48
CA ILE A 336 -12.32 -27.65 -15.47
C ILE A 336 -10.81 -27.38 -15.59
N ARG A 337 -9.96 -28.15 -14.87
CA ARG A 337 -8.50 -28.00 -14.96
C ARG A 337 -7.98 -28.32 -16.37
N ASP A 338 -8.62 -29.25 -17.06
CA ASP A 338 -8.34 -29.59 -18.47
C ASP A 338 -8.96 -28.60 -19.48
N GLY A 339 -9.62 -27.54 -18.99
CA GLY A 339 -10.23 -26.51 -19.84
C GLY A 339 -11.62 -26.86 -20.38
N GLN A 340 -12.21 -27.96 -19.92
CA GLN A 340 -13.55 -28.39 -20.33
C GLN A 340 -14.62 -27.60 -19.56
N GLU A 341 -15.77 -27.39 -20.21
CA GLU A 341 -16.95 -26.85 -19.56
C GLU A 341 -17.71 -27.95 -18.82
N ILE A 342 -18.43 -27.57 -17.76
CA ILE A 342 -19.31 -28.45 -17.00
C ILE A 342 -20.72 -27.88 -16.99
N THR A 343 -21.73 -28.73 -17.11
CA THR A 343 -23.12 -28.34 -16.93
C THR A 343 -23.51 -28.58 -15.48
N LEU A 344 -24.05 -27.56 -14.83
CA LEU A 344 -24.51 -27.67 -13.44
C LEU A 344 -26.02 -27.46 -13.38
N ASN A 345 -26.70 -28.43 -12.79
CA ASN A 345 -28.17 -28.46 -12.78
C ASN A 345 -28.80 -27.46 -11.78
N ASN A 346 -28.02 -26.89 -10.85
CA ASN A 346 -28.50 -26.11 -9.70
C ASN A 346 -27.89 -24.70 -9.58
N LEU A 347 -27.78 -23.96 -10.70
CA LEU A 347 -27.23 -22.59 -10.70
C LEU A 347 -28.32 -21.51 -10.75
N CYS A 348 -29.28 -21.58 -9.82
CA CYS A 348 -30.46 -20.71 -9.79
C CYS A 348 -30.14 -19.21 -9.65
N ASN A 349 -28.92 -18.88 -9.22
CA ASN A 349 -28.50 -17.51 -8.89
C ASN A 349 -27.50 -16.92 -9.90
N LEU A 350 -27.25 -17.58 -11.03
CA LEU A 350 -26.36 -17.06 -12.08
C LEU A 350 -27.16 -16.60 -13.29
N ASN A 351 -26.88 -15.38 -13.73
CA ASN A 351 -27.29 -14.87 -15.02
C ASN A 351 -26.24 -15.24 -16.08
N ASN A 352 -26.68 -15.36 -17.33
CA ASN A 352 -25.75 -15.55 -18.43
C ASN A 352 -24.69 -14.43 -18.44
N TYR A 353 -23.45 -14.84 -18.65
CA TYR A 353 -22.22 -14.03 -18.65
C TYR A 353 -21.72 -13.57 -17.27
N ASP A 354 -22.34 -14.02 -16.18
CA ASP A 354 -21.78 -13.81 -14.85
C ASP A 354 -20.41 -14.47 -14.72
N ILE A 355 -19.51 -13.79 -14.00
CA ILE A 355 -18.21 -14.33 -13.61
C ILE A 355 -18.36 -14.95 -12.22
N CYS A 356 -17.94 -16.21 -12.11
CA CYS A 356 -17.92 -16.95 -10.86
C CYS A 356 -16.54 -17.57 -10.63
N TYR A 357 -16.30 -18.07 -9.43
CA TYR A 357 -15.15 -18.93 -9.17
C TYR A 357 -15.60 -20.29 -8.66
N THR A 358 -14.90 -21.32 -9.08
CA THR A 358 -15.17 -22.70 -8.69
C THR A 358 -14.21 -23.17 -7.59
N ILE A 359 -14.69 -24.05 -6.72
CA ILE A 359 -13.93 -24.52 -5.56
C ILE A 359 -14.27 -25.98 -5.25
N VAL A 360 -13.26 -26.73 -4.75
CA VAL A 360 -13.45 -28.06 -4.15
C VAL A 360 -13.04 -27.96 -2.69
N GLY A 361 -13.99 -28.09 -1.77
CA GLY A 361 -13.76 -27.79 -0.36
C GLY A 361 -13.34 -26.33 -0.18
N ASN A 362 -12.09 -26.11 0.24
CA ASN A 362 -11.48 -24.77 0.38
C ASN A 362 -10.45 -24.45 -0.71
N VAL A 363 -10.28 -25.30 -1.73
CA VAL A 363 -9.26 -25.12 -2.76
C VAL A 363 -9.88 -24.48 -4.00
N PRO A 364 -9.54 -23.22 -4.35
CA PRO A 364 -10.04 -22.58 -5.55
C PRO A 364 -9.48 -23.28 -6.80
N ILE A 365 -10.35 -23.58 -7.76
CA ILE A 365 -10.01 -24.33 -8.97
C ILE A 365 -9.85 -23.40 -10.17
N ALA A 366 -10.82 -22.53 -10.43
CA ALA A 366 -10.76 -21.61 -11.56
C ALA A 366 -11.69 -20.40 -11.38
N ILE A 367 -11.38 -19.31 -12.08
CA ILE A 367 -12.35 -18.29 -12.45
C ILE A 367 -13.02 -18.73 -13.74
N CYS A 368 -14.35 -18.65 -13.77
CA CYS A 368 -15.20 -19.17 -14.82
C CYS A 368 -16.23 -18.13 -15.28
N SER A 369 -16.71 -18.28 -16.52
CA SER A 369 -17.91 -17.61 -17.01
C SER A 369 -19.08 -18.59 -16.99
N PHE A 370 -20.25 -18.15 -16.56
CA PHE A 370 -21.48 -18.90 -16.72
C PHE A 370 -22.18 -18.56 -18.03
N ILE A 371 -22.42 -19.56 -18.88
CA ILE A 371 -23.02 -19.38 -20.20
C ILE A 371 -24.00 -20.53 -20.45
N TYR A 372 -25.29 -20.22 -20.60
CA TYR A 372 -26.35 -21.15 -20.98
C TYR A 372 -26.43 -22.43 -20.13
N GLY A 373 -26.28 -22.32 -18.81
CA GLY A 373 -26.33 -23.49 -17.91
C GLY A 373 -24.98 -24.19 -17.72
N SER A 374 -23.94 -23.75 -18.42
CA SER A 374 -22.58 -24.31 -18.33
C SER A 374 -21.61 -23.33 -17.68
N VAL A 375 -20.69 -23.87 -16.88
CA VAL A 375 -19.55 -23.16 -16.30
C VAL A 375 -18.31 -23.44 -17.14
N LYS A 376 -17.76 -22.39 -17.73
CA LYS A 376 -16.58 -22.47 -18.61
C LYS A 376 -15.36 -21.82 -17.97
N PRO A 377 -14.21 -22.51 -17.85
CA PRO A 377 -13.00 -21.93 -17.26
C PRO A 377 -12.42 -20.79 -18.11
N ILE A 378 -12.11 -19.67 -17.45
CA ILE A 378 -11.37 -18.53 -18.01
C ILE A 378 -9.92 -18.56 -17.53
N ARG A 379 -9.72 -18.83 -16.24
CA ARG A 379 -8.40 -18.91 -15.60
C ARG A 379 -8.41 -20.05 -14.58
N VAL A 380 -7.71 -21.14 -14.90
CA VAL A 380 -7.46 -22.25 -13.98
C VAL A 380 -6.33 -21.88 -13.01
N PHE A 381 -6.47 -22.23 -11.74
CA PHE A 381 -5.42 -22.12 -10.73
C PHE A 381 -4.65 -23.44 -10.61
N ASN A 382 -3.33 -23.37 -10.70
CA ASN A 382 -2.43 -24.51 -10.56
C ASN A 382 -1.97 -24.64 -9.11
N ILE A 383 -2.94 -24.92 -8.23
CA ILE A 383 -2.77 -25.11 -6.77
C ILE A 383 -2.91 -26.59 -6.45
#